data_AF-C6PZY4-F1
#
_entry.id   AF-C6PZY4-F1
#
_cell.length_a   1.000
_cell.length_b   1.000
_cell.length_c   1.000
_cell.angle_alpha   90.00
_cell.angle_beta   90.00
_cell.angle_gamma   90.00
#
_symmetry.space_group_name_H-M   'P 1'
#
loop_
_entity.id
_entity.type
_entity.pdbx_description
1 polymer ?
#
loop_
_entity_poly.entity_id
_entity_poly.type
_entity_poly.pdbx_seq_one_letter_code
_entity_poly.pdbx_strand_id
1 'polypeptide(L)'
;MFFKTTTEEKVNSLLKESAAREVKIKESIQSIDEQIGDLQNKNSDLMNKYVSLEIEGNTAGLKEIDKSINITRKQIESLKGKKEAYSRLSNEDRFIKKAIPKIIESARNDRKERAKLLNKKINDKDILINQIKQMEQQLRVTENDIQDLHNEKEVQQVKKILQYIETRKIRYGSEECYIGALLDEAGEEYLEQYIKPELRKFNPEILNINSTRMNQAKETKEDIKNEPENLVLDEIKYR
;
A
#
# COMPACT_ATOMS: atom_id res chain seq x y z
N MET A 1 -2.84 21.43 -26.92
CA MET A 1 -2.46 20.01 -26.70
C MET A 1 -1.05 19.97 -26.15
N PHE A 2 -0.87 19.66 -24.87
CA PHE A 2 0.46 19.41 -24.32
C PHE A 2 0.76 17.91 -24.46
N PHE A 3 1.61 17.54 -25.42
CA PHE A 3 2.14 16.19 -25.49
C PHE A 3 3.00 15.96 -24.23
N LYS A 4 2.47 15.18 -23.28
CA LYS A 4 3.25 14.68 -22.14
C LYS A 4 4.29 13.72 -22.71
N THR A 5 5.50 14.21 -22.94
CA THR A 5 6.64 13.36 -23.30
C THR A 5 6.83 12.30 -22.23
N THR A 6 7.00 11.06 -22.66
CA THR A 6 7.19 9.94 -21.75
C THR A 6 8.52 10.08 -21.01
N THR A 7 8.64 9.47 -19.82
CA THR A 7 9.91 9.48 -19.07
C THR A 7 11.06 8.92 -19.91
N GLU A 8 10.77 7.94 -20.76
CA GLU A 8 11.73 7.33 -21.68
C GLU A 8 12.21 8.30 -22.76
N GLU A 9 11.31 9.07 -23.37
CA GLU A 9 11.67 10.13 -24.30
C GLU A 9 12.54 11.21 -23.65
N LYS A 10 12.24 11.60 -22.42
CA LYS A 10 13.05 12.57 -21.67
C LYS A 10 14.46 12.05 -21.39
N VAL A 11 14.58 10.79 -20.96
CA VAL A 11 15.88 10.14 -20.74
C VAL A 11 16.67 10.08 -22.05
N ASN A 12 16.03 9.68 -23.16
CA ASN A 12 16.68 9.62 -24.46
C ASN A 12 17.13 11.00 -24.97
N SER A 13 16.35 12.05 -24.74
CA SER A 13 16.76 13.43 -25.05
C SER A 13 18.01 13.84 -24.28
N LEU A 14 18.02 13.60 -22.97
CA LEU A 14 19.17 13.93 -22.10
C LEU A 14 20.43 13.17 -22.50
N LEU A 15 20.31 11.90 -22.90
CA LEU A 15 21.43 11.10 -23.39
C LEU A 15 22.01 11.67 -24.69
N LYS A 16 21.16 12.11 -25.62
CA LYS A 16 21.60 12.79 -26.86
C LYS A 16 22.32 14.10 -26.57
N GLU A 17 21.77 14.93 -25.68
CA GLU A 17 22.39 16.19 -25.27
C GLU A 17 23.74 15.98 -24.55
N SER A 18 23.85 14.95 -23.69
CA SER A 18 25.11 14.57 -23.05
C SER A 18 26.13 14.08 -24.09
N ALA A 19 25.73 13.27 -25.07
CA ALA A 19 26.61 12.86 -26.16
C ALA A 19 27.12 14.06 -26.99
N ALA A 20 26.24 15.01 -27.33
CA ALA A 20 26.63 16.22 -28.05
C ALA A 20 27.58 17.12 -27.24
N ARG A 21 27.37 17.24 -25.93
CA ARG A 21 28.28 17.96 -25.03
C ARG A 21 29.66 17.31 -24.97
N GLU A 22 29.74 15.99 -24.90
CA GLU A 22 31.03 15.28 -24.86
C GLU A 22 31.86 15.54 -26.12
N VAL A 23 31.23 15.53 -27.29
CA VAL A 23 31.90 15.86 -28.56
C VAL A 23 32.46 17.27 -28.53
N LYS A 24 31.66 18.26 -28.14
CA LYS A 24 32.11 19.66 -28.03
C LYS A 24 33.26 19.85 -27.04
N ILE A 25 33.23 19.14 -25.91
CA ILE A 25 34.32 19.20 -24.91
C ILE A 25 35.61 18.61 -25.51
N LYS A 26 35.54 17.49 -26.21
CA LYS A 26 36.70 16.89 -26.88
C LYS A 26 37.28 17.81 -27.95
N GLU A 27 36.44 18.39 -28.81
CA GLU A 27 36.85 19.37 -29.82
C GLU A 27 37.50 20.60 -29.18
N SER A 28 36.95 21.08 -28.05
CA SER A 28 37.53 22.21 -27.32
C SER A 28 38.90 21.90 -26.73
N ILE A 29 39.07 20.71 -26.15
CA ILE A 29 40.36 20.25 -25.62
C ILE A 29 41.38 20.13 -26.75
N GLN A 30 40.99 19.52 -27.88
CA GLN A 30 41.87 19.38 -29.04
C GLN A 30 42.30 20.73 -29.60
N SER A 31 41.37 21.67 -29.78
CA SER A 31 41.70 23.02 -30.26
C SER A 31 42.63 23.78 -29.29
N ILE A 32 42.46 23.60 -27.98
CA ILE A 32 43.38 24.17 -26.99
C ILE A 32 44.76 23.54 -27.08
N ASP A 33 44.85 22.22 -27.31
CA ASP A 33 46.12 21.52 -27.49
C ASP A 33 46.90 22.00 -28.72
N GLU A 34 46.20 22.21 -29.84
CA GLU A 34 46.77 22.81 -31.05
C GLU A 34 47.31 24.23 -30.76
N GLN A 35 46.51 25.09 -30.10
CA GLN A 35 46.93 26.44 -29.73
C GLN A 35 48.13 26.46 -28.78
N ILE A 36 48.19 25.53 -27.82
CA ILE A 36 49.35 25.39 -26.92
C ILE A 36 50.58 24.97 -27.72
N GLY A 37 50.45 24.03 -28.65
CA GLY A 37 51.55 23.59 -29.53
C GLY A 37 52.11 24.75 -30.35
N ASP A 38 51.25 25.55 -30.98
CA ASP A 38 51.66 26.73 -31.74
C ASP A 38 52.40 27.76 -30.89
N LEU A 39 51.91 28.02 -29.68
CA LEU A 39 52.57 28.94 -28.75
C LEU A 39 53.90 28.38 -28.22
N GLN A 40 54.03 27.06 -28.05
CA GLN A 40 55.30 26.42 -27.68
C GLN A 40 56.35 26.52 -28.79
N ASN A 41 55.94 26.34 -30.04
CA ASN A 41 56.80 26.56 -31.21
C ASN A 41 57.24 28.02 -31.28
N LYS A 42 56.29 28.96 -31.18
CA LYS A 42 56.58 30.40 -31.14
C LYS A 42 57.52 30.78 -29.99
N ASN A 43 57.35 30.19 -28.81
CA ASN A 43 58.23 30.43 -27.67
C ASN A 43 59.64 29.90 -27.92
N SER A 44 59.77 28.77 -28.62
CA SER A 44 61.07 28.20 -29.01
C SER A 44 61.80 29.09 -30.03
N ASP A 45 61.07 29.61 -31.02
CA ASP A 45 61.61 30.58 -31.98
C ASP A 45 62.06 31.87 -31.31
N LEU A 46 61.31 32.34 -30.30
CA LEU A 46 61.70 33.49 -29.49
C LEU A 46 62.96 33.22 -28.67
N MET A 47 63.14 32.02 -28.09
CA MET A 47 64.39 31.68 -27.41
C MET A 47 65.58 31.59 -28.38
N ASN A 48 65.39 31.06 -29.59
CA ASN A 48 66.45 31.03 -30.60
C ASN A 48 66.89 32.46 -30.97
N LYS A 49 65.93 33.37 -31.18
CA LYS A 49 66.22 34.79 -31.41
C LYS A 49 66.88 35.46 -30.22
N TYR A 50 66.49 35.09 -29.00
CA TYR A 50 67.13 35.59 -27.77
C TYR A 50 68.62 35.27 -27.78
N VAL A 51 68.99 34.01 -28.04
CA VAL A 51 70.40 33.58 -28.11
C VAL A 51 71.17 34.33 -29.20
N SER A 52 70.59 34.52 -30.38
CA SER A 52 71.23 35.31 -31.45
C SER A 52 71.52 36.75 -31.00
N LEU A 53 70.55 37.43 -30.38
CA LEU A 53 70.70 38.81 -29.92
C LEU A 53 71.69 38.93 -28.75
N GLU A 54 71.79 37.90 -27.92
CA GLU A 54 72.77 37.82 -26.84
C GLU A 54 74.19 37.74 -27.39
N ILE A 55 74.42 36.90 -28.41
CA ILE A 55 75.70 36.81 -29.13
C ILE A 55 76.06 38.15 -29.80
N GLU A 56 75.08 38.83 -30.38
CA GLU A 56 75.26 40.14 -31.04
C GLU A 56 75.44 41.30 -30.05
N GLY A 57 75.24 41.09 -28.74
CA GLY A 57 75.32 42.14 -27.72
C GLY A 57 74.17 43.16 -27.78
N ASN A 58 73.06 42.83 -28.44
CA ASN A 58 71.92 43.75 -28.63
C ASN A 58 70.98 43.75 -27.42
N THR A 59 71.35 44.53 -26.40
CA THR A 59 70.59 44.63 -25.13
C THR A 59 69.17 45.18 -25.27
N ALA A 60 68.90 46.02 -26.27
CA ALA A 60 67.55 46.55 -26.52
C ALA A 60 66.63 45.46 -27.10
N GLY A 61 67.11 44.69 -28.08
CA GLY A 61 66.39 43.57 -28.67
C GLY A 61 66.10 42.47 -27.66
N LEU A 62 67.04 42.16 -26.76
CA LEU A 62 66.83 41.19 -25.68
C LEU A 62 65.63 41.54 -24.80
N LYS A 63 65.48 42.82 -24.40
CA LYS A 63 64.35 43.27 -23.58
C LYS A 63 63.00 43.12 -24.29
N GLU A 64 62.96 43.28 -25.61
CA GLU A 64 61.73 43.10 -26.39
C GLU A 64 61.37 41.61 -26.56
N ILE A 65 62.37 40.76 -26.79
CA ILE A 65 62.17 39.31 -26.87
C ILE A 65 61.72 38.77 -25.51
N ASP A 66 62.31 39.21 -24.39
CA ASP A 66 61.90 38.80 -23.04
C ASP A 66 60.43 39.14 -22.73
N LYS A 67 59.98 40.33 -23.11
CA LYS A 67 58.55 40.69 -23.00
C LYS A 67 57.69 39.75 -23.82
N SER A 68 58.09 39.44 -25.05
CA SER A 68 57.36 38.55 -25.95
C SER A 68 57.27 37.13 -25.38
N ILE A 69 58.38 36.58 -24.86
CA ILE A 69 58.45 35.28 -24.18
C ILE A 69 57.48 35.25 -22.99
N ASN A 70 57.51 36.28 -22.15
CA ASN A 70 56.63 36.36 -20.98
C ASN A 70 55.15 36.40 -21.36
N ILE A 71 54.78 37.13 -22.42
CA ILE A 71 53.40 37.15 -22.93
C ILE A 71 53.00 35.75 -23.41
N THR A 72 53.85 35.10 -24.21
CA THR A 72 53.57 33.75 -24.74
C THR A 72 53.45 32.72 -23.61
N ARG A 73 54.32 32.76 -22.59
CA ARG A 73 54.21 31.89 -21.41
C ARG A 73 52.90 32.08 -20.66
N LYS A 74 52.46 33.32 -20.44
CA LYS A 74 51.17 33.62 -19.80
C LYS A 74 49.98 33.10 -20.62
N GLN A 75 50.06 33.19 -21.95
CA GLN A 75 49.02 32.64 -22.84
C GLN A 75 48.96 31.11 -22.74
N ILE A 76 50.12 30.42 -22.74
CA ILE A 76 50.18 28.96 -22.55
C ILE A 76 49.57 28.57 -21.20
N GLU A 77 49.90 29.27 -20.12
CA GLU A 77 49.37 28.98 -18.79
C GLU A 77 47.84 29.18 -18.73
N SER A 78 47.33 30.27 -19.32
CA SER A 78 45.89 30.51 -19.44
C SER A 78 45.17 29.39 -20.19
N LEU A 79 45.74 28.93 -21.31
CA LEU A 79 45.20 27.83 -22.10
C LEU A 79 45.24 26.49 -21.36
N LYS A 80 46.32 26.18 -20.63
CA LYS A 80 46.40 25.00 -19.77
C LYS A 80 45.30 25.00 -18.70
N GLY A 81 45.04 26.14 -18.06
CA GLY A 81 43.95 26.29 -17.10
C GLY A 81 42.57 26.01 -17.75
N LYS A 82 42.33 26.50 -18.97
CA LYS A 82 41.10 26.19 -19.72
C LYS A 82 41.00 24.70 -20.06
N LYS A 83 42.10 24.07 -20.50
CA LYS A 83 42.16 22.63 -20.81
C LYS A 83 41.80 21.79 -19.59
N GLU A 84 42.35 22.13 -18.42
CA GLU A 84 42.04 21.43 -17.17
C GLU A 84 40.56 21.55 -16.80
N ALA A 85 39.96 22.73 -16.96
CA ALA A 85 38.53 22.93 -16.72
C ALA A 85 37.66 22.03 -17.61
N TYR A 86 37.94 21.99 -18.92
CA TYR A 86 37.24 21.08 -19.85
C TYR A 86 37.46 19.61 -19.53
N SER A 87 38.67 19.24 -19.09
CA SER A 87 38.99 17.86 -18.70
C SER A 87 38.21 17.42 -17.46
N ARG A 88 38.02 18.32 -16.48
CA ARG A 88 37.16 18.05 -15.30
C ARG A 88 35.71 17.83 -15.71
N LEU A 89 35.15 18.70 -16.56
CA LEU A 89 33.79 18.54 -17.10
C LEU A 89 33.61 17.20 -17.83
N SER A 90 34.60 16.77 -18.61
CA SER A 90 34.57 15.47 -19.29
C SER A 90 34.53 14.29 -18.31
N ASN A 91 35.30 14.36 -17.23
CA ASN A 91 35.32 13.31 -16.21
C ASN A 91 34.01 13.21 -15.44
N GLU A 92 33.38 14.34 -15.11
CA GLU A 92 32.06 14.39 -14.47
C GLU A 92 30.98 13.76 -15.36
N ASP A 93 30.94 14.12 -16.66
CA ASP A 93 29.97 13.56 -17.60
C ASP A 93 30.16 12.04 -17.77
N ARG A 94 31.41 11.57 -17.75
CA ARG A 94 31.75 10.12 -17.78
C ARG A 94 31.23 9.38 -16.55
N PHE A 95 31.34 9.99 -15.37
CA PHE A 95 30.81 9.41 -14.14
C PHE A 95 29.28 9.28 -14.21
N ILE A 96 28.60 10.35 -14.62
CA ILE A 96 27.14 10.38 -14.78
C ILE A 96 26.67 9.31 -15.77
N LYS A 97 27.35 9.18 -16.92
CA LYS A 97 27.04 8.13 -17.93
C LYS A 97 27.14 6.72 -17.40
N LYS A 98 28.06 6.44 -16.46
CA LYS A 98 28.17 5.12 -15.81
C LYS A 98 27.10 4.89 -14.73
N ALA A 99 26.64 5.95 -14.07
CA ALA A 99 25.65 5.87 -13.00
C ALA A 99 24.23 5.69 -13.54
N ILE A 100 23.86 6.41 -14.61
CA ILE A 100 22.49 6.40 -15.17
C ILE A 100 21.97 4.97 -15.47
N PRO A 101 22.72 4.08 -16.16
CA PRO A 101 22.25 2.73 -16.44
C PRO A 101 21.94 1.92 -15.18
N LYS A 102 22.78 2.04 -14.14
CA LYS A 102 22.58 1.34 -12.86
C LYS A 102 21.30 1.81 -12.16
N ILE A 103 21.05 3.13 -12.18
CA ILE A 103 19.84 3.71 -11.60
C ILE A 103 18.59 3.25 -12.36
N ILE A 104 18.65 3.23 -13.70
CA ILE A 104 17.56 2.74 -14.55
C ILE A 104 17.27 1.26 -14.26
N GLU A 105 18.30 0.44 -14.12
CA GLU A 105 18.16 -0.98 -13.82
C GLU A 105 17.55 -1.21 -12.43
N SER A 106 18.02 -0.49 -11.40
CA SER A 106 17.43 -0.52 -10.07
C SER A 106 15.95 -0.14 -10.10
N ALA A 107 15.60 0.95 -10.77
CA ALA A 107 14.21 1.39 -10.90
C ALA A 107 13.32 0.38 -11.65
N ARG A 108 13.87 -0.33 -12.65
CA ARG A 108 13.17 -1.42 -13.35
C ARG A 108 12.91 -2.60 -12.43
N ASN A 109 13.88 -2.97 -11.59
CA ASN A 109 13.74 -4.05 -10.62
C ASN A 109 12.71 -3.69 -9.55
N ASP A 110 12.77 -2.49 -8.99
CA ASP A 110 11.77 -2.00 -8.02
C ASP A 110 10.36 -2.02 -8.61
N ARG A 111 10.20 -1.63 -9.88
CA ARG A 111 8.91 -1.67 -10.57
C ARG A 111 8.41 -3.11 -10.73
N LYS A 112 9.29 -4.05 -11.07
CA LYS A 112 8.93 -5.48 -11.19
C LYS A 112 8.49 -6.06 -9.84
N GLU A 113 9.24 -5.79 -8.78
CA GLU A 113 8.90 -6.27 -7.43
C GLU A 113 7.58 -5.67 -6.92
N ARG A 114 7.35 -4.37 -7.14
CA ARG A 114 6.06 -3.74 -6.85
C ARG A 114 4.90 -4.36 -7.62
N ALA A 115 5.11 -4.68 -8.90
CA ALA A 115 4.08 -5.33 -9.72
C ALA A 115 3.75 -6.74 -9.20
N LYS A 116 4.75 -7.53 -8.81
CA LYS A 116 4.55 -8.85 -8.18
C LYS A 116 3.74 -8.72 -6.89
N LEU A 117 4.11 -7.78 -6.02
CA LEU A 117 3.40 -7.55 -4.76
C LEU A 117 1.96 -7.11 -5.00
N LEU A 118 1.72 -6.23 -5.98
CA LEU A 118 0.38 -5.78 -6.33
C LEU A 118 -0.49 -6.95 -6.82
N ASN A 119 0.04 -7.80 -7.71
CA ASN A 119 -0.67 -8.98 -8.20
C ASN A 119 -1.00 -9.95 -7.07
N LYS A 120 -0.07 -10.16 -6.13
CA LYS A 120 -0.33 -10.97 -4.93
C LYS A 120 -1.50 -10.40 -4.13
N LYS A 121 -1.49 -9.10 -3.84
CA LYS A 121 -2.58 -8.43 -3.11
C LYS A 121 -3.92 -8.48 -3.84
N ILE A 122 -3.93 -8.43 -5.16
CA ILE A 122 -5.15 -8.59 -5.96
C ILE A 122 -5.69 -10.02 -5.80
N ASN A 123 -4.85 -11.04 -5.91
CA ASN A 123 -5.26 -12.42 -5.69
C ASN A 123 -5.77 -12.65 -4.27
N ASP A 124 -5.07 -12.14 -3.26
CA ASP A 124 -5.49 -12.24 -1.85
C ASP A 124 -6.86 -11.58 -1.64
N LYS A 125 -7.09 -10.42 -2.27
CA LYS A 125 -8.39 -9.74 -2.25
C LYS A 125 -9.49 -10.60 -2.88
N ASP A 126 -9.23 -11.24 -4.02
CA ASP A 126 -10.23 -12.08 -4.71
C ASP A 126 -10.59 -13.32 -3.87
N ILE A 127 -9.61 -13.91 -3.18
CA ILE A 127 -9.85 -15.00 -2.22
C ILE A 127 -10.75 -14.52 -1.08
N LEU A 128 -10.44 -13.38 -0.47
CA LEU A 128 -11.24 -12.81 0.62
C LEU A 128 -12.67 -12.49 0.17
N ILE A 129 -12.86 -11.94 -1.05
CA ILE A 129 -14.19 -11.69 -1.61
C ILE A 129 -15.00 -12.99 -1.73
N ASN A 130 -14.37 -14.08 -2.18
CA ASN A 130 -15.04 -15.37 -2.30
C ASN A 130 -15.41 -15.95 -0.92
N GLN A 131 -14.53 -15.81 0.08
CA GLN A 131 -14.82 -16.23 1.45
C GLN A 131 -15.99 -15.44 2.06
N ILE A 132 -16.03 -14.12 1.85
CA ILE A 132 -17.16 -13.27 2.29
C ILE A 132 -18.47 -13.77 1.69
N LYS A 133 -18.51 -14.05 0.38
CA LYS A 133 -19.71 -14.58 -0.28
C LYS A 133 -20.15 -15.92 0.30
N GLN A 134 -19.21 -16.81 0.61
CA GLN A 134 -19.53 -18.10 1.25
C GLN A 134 -20.12 -17.90 2.65
N MET A 135 -19.53 -17.02 3.46
CA MET A 135 -20.04 -16.70 4.80
C MET A 135 -21.42 -16.04 4.74
N GLU A 136 -21.67 -15.12 3.81
CA GLU A 136 -22.99 -14.52 3.59
C GLU A 136 -24.05 -15.57 3.22
N GLN A 137 -23.68 -16.57 2.42
CA GLN A 137 -24.59 -17.66 2.07
C GLN A 137 -24.87 -18.55 3.29
N GLN A 138 -23.85 -18.91 4.07
CA GLN A 138 -24.02 -19.68 5.30
C GLN A 138 -24.87 -18.94 6.33
N LEU A 139 -24.68 -17.63 6.46
CA LEU A 139 -25.49 -16.77 7.33
C LEU A 139 -26.97 -16.85 6.95
N ARG A 140 -27.30 -16.67 5.65
CA ARG A 140 -28.69 -16.77 5.17
C ARG A 140 -29.33 -18.13 5.45
N VAL A 141 -28.57 -19.22 5.26
CA VAL A 141 -29.06 -20.57 5.58
C VAL A 141 -29.36 -20.68 7.06
N THR A 142 -28.44 -20.21 7.92
CA THR A 142 -28.60 -20.25 9.37
C THR A 142 -29.78 -19.37 9.84
N GLU A 143 -29.99 -18.20 9.23
CA GLU A 143 -31.13 -17.33 9.51
C GLU A 143 -32.46 -18.02 9.18
N ASN A 144 -32.54 -18.72 8.03
CA ASN A 144 -33.71 -19.50 7.67
C ASN A 144 -33.94 -20.67 8.62
N ASP A 145 -32.88 -21.40 9.00
CA ASP A 145 -32.97 -22.52 9.95
C ASP A 145 -33.49 -22.05 11.32
N ILE A 146 -33.01 -20.89 11.80
CA ILE A 146 -33.50 -20.27 13.04
C ILE A 146 -34.99 -19.91 12.92
N GLN A 147 -35.41 -19.35 11.78
CA GLN A 147 -36.80 -19.00 11.55
C GLN A 147 -37.70 -20.25 11.50
N ASP A 148 -37.26 -21.31 10.83
CA ASP A 148 -38.00 -22.58 10.74
C ASP A 148 -38.15 -23.24 12.12
N LEU A 149 -37.08 -23.27 12.92
CA LEU A 149 -37.11 -23.76 14.30
C LEU A 149 -38.04 -22.91 15.19
N HIS A 150 -38.06 -21.60 14.99
CA HIS A 150 -38.98 -20.71 15.70
C HIS A 150 -40.43 -21.04 15.36
N ASN A 151 -40.75 -21.14 14.07
CA ASN A 151 -42.08 -21.51 13.58
C ASN A 151 -42.51 -22.89 14.09
N GLU A 152 -41.62 -23.89 14.06
CA GLU A 152 -41.91 -25.23 14.56
C GLU A 152 -42.23 -25.21 16.05
N LYS A 153 -41.47 -24.43 16.83
CA LYS A 153 -41.72 -24.28 18.27
C LYS A 153 -43.09 -23.64 18.56
N GLU A 154 -43.47 -22.60 17.80
CA GLU A 154 -44.79 -21.99 17.91
C GLU A 154 -45.91 -22.99 17.58
N VAL A 155 -45.76 -23.77 16.50
CA VAL A 155 -46.73 -24.81 16.13
C VAL A 155 -46.86 -25.87 17.23
N GLN A 156 -45.75 -26.31 17.83
CA GLN A 156 -45.78 -27.27 18.94
C GLN A 156 -46.47 -26.70 20.19
N GLN A 157 -46.28 -25.41 20.48
CA GLN A 157 -46.98 -24.74 21.58
C GLN A 157 -48.50 -24.70 21.33
N VAL A 158 -48.92 -24.29 20.13
CA VAL A 158 -50.34 -24.28 19.73
C VAL A 158 -50.94 -25.68 19.78
N LYS A 159 -50.21 -26.71 19.32
CA LYS A 159 -50.68 -28.11 19.34
C LYS A 159 -50.95 -28.61 20.77
N LYS A 160 -50.09 -28.27 21.73
CA LYS A 160 -50.32 -28.61 23.15
C LYS A 160 -51.58 -27.94 23.70
N ILE A 161 -51.81 -26.67 23.36
CA ILE A 161 -53.01 -25.93 23.76
C ILE A 161 -54.26 -26.55 23.14
N LEU A 162 -54.22 -26.90 21.85
CA LEU A 162 -55.33 -27.57 21.16
C LEU A 162 -55.66 -28.93 21.79
N GLN A 163 -54.66 -29.77 22.07
CA GLN A 163 -54.87 -31.05 22.77
C GLN A 163 -55.51 -30.84 24.16
N TYR A 164 -55.06 -29.82 24.88
CA TYR A 164 -55.63 -29.46 26.18
C TYR A 164 -57.09 -29.00 26.07
N ILE A 165 -57.44 -28.25 25.02
CA ILE A 165 -58.80 -27.79 24.73
C ILE A 165 -59.71 -28.94 24.27
N GLU A 166 -59.28 -29.75 23.29
CA GLU A 166 -60.08 -30.81 22.66
C GLU A 166 -60.60 -31.84 23.66
N THR A 167 -59.84 -32.10 24.72
CA THR A 167 -60.23 -33.00 25.81
C THR A 167 -61.31 -32.42 26.73
N ARG A 168 -61.64 -31.12 26.61
CA ARG A 168 -62.53 -30.40 27.51
C ARG A 168 -63.72 -29.79 26.78
N LYS A 169 -64.92 -29.94 27.34
CA LYS A 169 -66.10 -29.20 26.85
C LYS A 169 -66.11 -27.80 27.45
N ILE A 170 -65.58 -26.84 26.71
CA ILE A 170 -65.62 -25.41 27.06
C ILE A 170 -67.08 -24.92 27.06
N ARG A 171 -67.40 -23.95 27.92
CA ARG A 171 -68.71 -23.29 27.90
C ARG A 171 -68.86 -22.49 26.60
N TYR A 172 -70.08 -22.53 26.05
CA TYR A 172 -70.39 -21.85 24.80
C TYR A 172 -70.30 -20.32 24.98
N GLY A 173 -69.56 -19.65 24.09
CA GLY A 173 -69.35 -18.20 24.09
C GLY A 173 -68.21 -17.71 24.99
N SER A 174 -67.40 -18.61 25.57
CA SER A 174 -66.21 -18.25 26.36
C SER A 174 -64.90 -18.77 25.77
N GLU A 175 -64.92 -19.25 24.53
CA GLU A 175 -63.79 -19.91 23.87
C GLU A 175 -62.62 -18.94 23.65
N GLU A 176 -62.88 -17.72 23.15
CA GLU A 176 -61.82 -16.72 22.91
C GLU A 176 -61.15 -16.27 24.21
N CYS A 177 -61.92 -16.04 25.27
CA CYS A 177 -61.38 -15.68 26.58
C CYS A 177 -60.59 -16.82 27.23
N TYR A 178 -61.04 -18.07 27.05
CA TYR A 178 -60.33 -19.25 27.55
C TYR A 178 -58.99 -19.45 26.83
N ILE A 179 -58.98 -19.28 25.50
CA ILE A 179 -57.75 -19.37 24.69
C ILE A 179 -56.79 -18.23 25.05
N GLY A 180 -57.28 -17.00 25.22
CA GLY A 180 -56.46 -15.87 25.66
C GLY A 180 -55.80 -16.11 27.02
N ALA A 181 -56.57 -16.57 28.01
CA ALA A 181 -56.04 -16.93 29.32
C ALA A 181 -55.01 -18.07 29.26
N LEU A 182 -55.18 -19.05 28.37
CA LEU A 182 -54.21 -20.13 28.15
C LEU A 182 -52.90 -19.64 27.52
N LEU A 183 -52.97 -18.71 26.56
CA LEU A 183 -51.81 -18.11 25.92
C LEU A 183 -51.02 -17.21 26.88
N ASP A 184 -51.70 -16.55 27.80
CA ASP A 184 -51.11 -15.71 28.85
C ASP A 184 -50.60 -16.52 30.06
N GLU A 185 -50.53 -17.86 29.95
CA GLU A 185 -50.09 -18.78 30.99
C GLU A 185 -50.87 -18.65 32.31
N ALA A 186 -52.18 -18.33 32.24
CA ALA A 186 -53.01 -18.20 33.42
C ALA A 186 -53.07 -19.52 34.22
N GLY A 187 -52.97 -19.41 35.55
CA GLY A 187 -52.99 -20.54 36.45
C GLY A 187 -54.26 -21.39 36.33
N GLU A 188 -54.15 -22.68 36.64
CA GLU A 188 -55.21 -23.68 36.47
C GLU A 188 -56.56 -23.27 37.08
N GLU A 189 -56.54 -22.67 38.27
CA GLU A 189 -57.73 -22.17 38.96
C GLU A 189 -58.51 -21.14 38.14
N TYR A 190 -57.80 -20.31 37.38
CA TYR A 190 -58.40 -19.29 36.52
C TYR A 190 -58.96 -19.88 35.23
N LEU A 191 -58.42 -21.01 34.75
CA LEU A 191 -58.91 -21.69 33.55
C LEU A 191 -60.19 -22.49 33.82
N GLU A 192 -60.37 -23.01 35.05
CA GLU A 192 -61.54 -23.83 35.41
C GLU A 192 -62.89 -23.09 35.30
N GLN A 193 -62.91 -21.76 35.42
CA GLN A 193 -64.13 -20.98 35.34
C GLN A 193 -64.85 -21.08 33.98
N TYR A 194 -64.09 -21.40 32.92
CA TYR A 194 -64.57 -21.47 31.55
C TYR A 194 -64.98 -22.90 31.11
N ILE A 195 -64.80 -23.90 31.98
CA ILE A 195 -65.12 -25.31 31.68
C ILE A 195 -66.51 -25.67 32.23
N LYS A 196 -67.23 -26.57 31.54
CA LYS A 196 -68.54 -27.06 32.01
C LYS A 196 -68.39 -27.87 33.33
N PRO A 197 -69.19 -27.60 34.38
CA PRO A 197 -69.01 -28.20 35.71
C PRO A 197 -69.06 -29.73 35.77
N GLU A 198 -69.75 -30.38 34.83
CA GLU A 198 -70.06 -31.82 34.86
C GLU A 198 -68.88 -32.73 34.45
N LEU A 199 -67.74 -32.17 34.03
CA LEU A 199 -66.62 -32.91 33.43
C LEU A 199 -65.26 -32.64 34.09
N ARG A 200 -65.23 -32.26 35.38
CA ARG A 200 -63.98 -32.05 36.16
C ARG A 200 -63.19 -33.33 36.49
N LYS A 201 -63.27 -34.40 35.69
CA LYS A 201 -62.44 -35.59 35.87
C LYS A 201 -61.17 -35.46 35.03
N PHE A 202 -60.06 -35.30 35.72
CA PHE A 202 -58.77 -34.83 35.24
C PHE A 202 -57.82 -35.98 34.87
N ASN A 203 -56.98 -35.79 33.84
CA ASN A 203 -55.76 -36.56 33.61
C ASN A 203 -54.54 -35.60 33.75
N PRO A 204 -53.71 -35.73 34.80
CA PRO A 204 -52.66 -34.76 35.15
C PRO A 204 -51.49 -34.64 34.18
N GLU A 205 -51.28 -35.61 33.30
CA GLU A 205 -50.02 -35.73 32.57
C GLU A 205 -49.84 -34.70 31.45
N ILE A 206 -50.88 -33.94 31.10
CA ILE A 206 -50.89 -33.06 29.92
C ILE A 206 -50.39 -31.62 30.24
N LEU A 207 -50.33 -31.24 31.52
CA LEU A 207 -50.07 -29.85 31.94
C LEU A 207 -48.63 -29.53 32.38
N ASN A 208 -47.66 -30.41 32.15
CA ASN A 208 -46.26 -30.08 32.42
C ASN A 208 -45.66 -29.24 31.28
N ILE A 209 -46.18 -28.02 31.10
CA ILE A 209 -45.64 -27.00 30.20
C ILE A 209 -44.65 -26.16 31.02
N ASN A 210 -43.41 -26.64 31.14
CA ASN A 210 -42.21 -25.89 31.52
C ASN A 210 -42.32 -24.91 32.72
N SER A 211 -42.35 -25.41 33.96
CA SER A 211 -42.04 -24.62 35.16
C SER A 211 -40.54 -24.27 35.34
N THR A 212 -39.69 -24.49 34.33
CA THR A 212 -38.22 -24.37 34.47
C THR A 212 -37.65 -22.99 34.10
N ARG A 213 -38.45 -21.92 34.08
CA ARG A 213 -37.94 -20.55 33.79
C ARG A 213 -37.84 -19.59 34.96
N MET A 214 -38.25 -19.97 36.18
CA MET A 214 -38.06 -19.09 37.35
C MET A 214 -36.80 -19.33 38.20
N ASN A 215 -36.06 -20.44 38.01
CA ASN A 215 -34.86 -20.74 38.81
C ASN A 215 -33.50 -20.55 38.10
N GLN A 216 -33.45 -20.30 36.78
CA GLN A 216 -32.17 -20.07 36.07
C GLN A 216 -31.79 -18.59 35.90
N ALA A 217 -32.61 -17.66 36.39
CA ALA A 217 -32.28 -16.22 36.40
C ALA A 217 -31.39 -15.79 37.58
N LYS A 218 -30.94 -16.72 38.44
CA LYS A 218 -30.07 -16.45 39.60
C LYS A 218 -28.64 -17.00 39.48
N GLU A 219 -28.30 -17.80 38.46
CA GLU A 219 -26.97 -18.45 38.34
C GLU A 219 -26.08 -17.92 37.21
N THR A 220 -26.42 -16.83 36.52
CA THR A 220 -25.56 -16.22 35.48
C THR A 220 -25.00 -14.84 35.87
N LYS A 221 -24.82 -14.58 37.18
CA LYS A 221 -24.14 -13.37 37.69
C LYS A 221 -22.78 -13.61 38.36
N GLU A 222 -22.31 -14.84 38.44
CA GLU A 222 -20.94 -15.15 38.85
C GLU A 222 -20.30 -15.98 37.74
N ASP A 223 -19.55 -15.31 36.85
CA ASP A 223 -18.39 -15.84 36.12
C ASP A 223 -18.05 -14.95 34.91
N ILE A 224 -17.83 -13.66 35.16
CA ILE A 224 -16.99 -12.83 34.29
C ILE A 224 -16.12 -11.94 35.20
N LYS A 225 -15.20 -12.57 35.92
CA LYS A 225 -13.99 -11.96 36.46
C LYS A 225 -12.88 -13.00 36.41
N ASN A 226 -12.07 -12.95 35.35
CA ASN A 226 -10.60 -13.08 35.37
C ASN A 226 -10.07 -13.21 33.93
N GLU A 227 -9.45 -12.13 33.46
CA GLU A 227 -8.41 -12.06 32.40
C GLU A 227 -7.17 -12.94 32.75
N PRO A 228 -6.16 -13.20 31.88
CA PRO A 228 -5.61 -12.24 30.89
C PRO A 228 -5.05 -12.77 29.54
N GLU A 229 -4.85 -11.79 28.65
CA GLU A 229 -3.74 -11.55 27.71
C GLU A 229 -3.03 -12.73 27.01
N ASN A 230 -3.09 -12.75 25.67
CA ASN A 230 -1.89 -12.66 24.82
C ASN A 230 -2.27 -12.66 23.34
N LEU A 231 -2.22 -11.49 22.70
CA LEU A 231 -2.00 -11.39 21.25
C LEU A 231 -1.04 -10.22 21.02
N VAL A 232 0.24 -10.60 20.92
CA VAL A 232 1.35 -9.75 20.50
C VAL A 232 1.03 -9.18 19.11
N LEU A 233 0.76 -7.88 19.06
CA LEU A 233 0.76 -7.10 17.82
C LEU A 233 2.21 -6.77 17.48
N ASP A 234 2.79 -7.51 16.54
CA ASP A 234 4.08 -7.15 15.97
C ASP A 234 3.98 -5.85 15.17
N GLU A 235 4.71 -4.84 15.65
CA GLU A 235 4.96 -3.59 14.99
C GLU A 235 5.67 -3.79 13.64
N ILE A 236 4.98 -3.53 12.54
CA ILE A 236 5.65 -3.25 11.26
C ILE A 236 6.15 -1.81 11.29
N LYS A 237 7.41 -1.62 11.69
CA LYS A 237 8.16 -0.38 11.49
C LYS A 237 8.54 -0.24 10.02
N TYR A 238 7.94 0.74 9.34
CA TYR A 238 8.47 1.29 8.09
C TYR A 238 9.63 2.24 8.42
N ARG A 239 10.84 1.87 7.97
CA ARG A 239 11.95 2.78 7.64
C ARG A 239 12.33 2.55 6.20
#